data_AF-A0A6G0W1H4-F1
#
_entry.id   AF-A0A6G0W1H4-F1
#
_cell.length_a   1.000
_cell.length_b   1.000
_cell.length_c   1.000
_cell.angle_alpha   90.00
_cell.angle_beta   90.00
_cell.angle_gamma   90.00
#
_symmetry.space_group_name_H-M   'P 1'
#
loop_
_entity.id
_entity.type
_entity.pdbx_description
1 polymer ?
#
loop_
_entity_poly.entity_id
_entity_poly.type
_entity_poly.pdbx_seq_one_letter_code
_entity_poly.pdbx_strand_id
1 'polypeptide(L)'
;MINAKITVPEVKVSLSNTSTSTCLEGIELEGFGKLPDLPCDKQSSPSDSFSLNRPSEELLQSQSVDFMVQASISESHDTPRRTFLKHSVSSLVDMCNAKDKKLKILNQRLRRHKKNNRFFEKDFFFSTILFLDVVNTLKAKLLINQEQAHLLDSNFGKHKDLINNFVNKNTRKKLPKRYSMQLRKFAVTLNFYSPKAYTFVRREFNSVLPSPRTLSKWYTNVDAEPGFTKEALNTLTLACKNCPY
;
A
#
# COMPACT_ATOMS: atom_id res chain seq x y z
N MET A 1 -48.92 24.88 10.80
CA MET A 1 -47.63 25.62 10.70
C MET A 1 -46.67 24.82 11.57
N ILE A 2 -45.63 24.13 11.10
CA ILE A 2 -44.59 24.46 10.11
C ILE A 2 -44.19 23.14 9.41
N ASN A 3 -44.28 23.07 8.08
CA ASN A 3 -43.80 21.94 7.29
C ASN A 3 -42.35 22.19 6.86
N ALA A 4 -41.40 21.41 7.37
CA ALA A 4 -40.03 21.42 6.88
C ALA A 4 -39.91 20.50 5.64
N LYS A 5 -39.87 21.13 4.47
CA LYS A 5 -39.66 20.49 3.16
C LYS A 5 -38.17 20.18 3.02
N ILE A 6 -37.78 18.92 3.17
CA ILE A 6 -36.39 18.48 2.94
C ILE A 6 -36.24 18.23 1.43
N THR A 7 -35.62 19.19 0.74
CA THR A 7 -35.18 19.07 -0.65
C THR A 7 -33.86 18.29 -0.67
N VAL A 8 -33.86 17.08 -1.23
CA VAL A 8 -32.64 16.30 -1.50
C VAL A 8 -32.19 16.60 -2.93
N PRO A 9 -30.94 17.03 -3.16
CA PRO A 9 -30.44 17.31 -4.51
C PRO A 9 -30.11 16.02 -5.28
N GLU A 10 -30.58 16.00 -6.53
CA GLU A 10 -30.33 15.00 -7.57
C GLU A 10 -28.85 14.99 -7.97
N VAL A 11 -28.15 13.88 -7.71
CA VAL A 11 -26.76 13.68 -8.16
C VAL A 11 -26.78 12.89 -9.46
N LYS A 12 -26.60 13.59 -10.59
CA LYS A 12 -26.32 12.99 -11.89
C LYS A 12 -24.90 12.44 -11.90
N VAL A 13 -24.75 11.13 -12.04
CA VAL A 13 -23.46 10.46 -12.25
C VAL A 13 -23.18 10.42 -13.75
N SER A 14 -22.34 11.34 -14.22
CA SER A 14 -21.73 11.29 -15.54
C SER A 14 -20.47 10.42 -15.49
N LEU A 15 -20.47 9.35 -16.29
CA LEU A 15 -19.29 8.55 -16.61
C LEU A 15 -18.33 9.40 -17.46
N SER A 16 -17.16 9.74 -16.92
CA SER A 16 -16.05 10.28 -17.71
C SER A 16 -14.86 9.34 -17.65
N ASN A 17 -14.62 8.66 -18.76
CA ASN A 17 -13.37 8.01 -19.09
C ASN A 17 -12.28 9.09 -19.19
N THR A 18 -11.18 8.94 -18.46
CA THR A 18 -10.00 9.80 -18.66
C THR A 18 -8.78 8.93 -18.98
N SER A 19 -8.54 8.79 -20.27
CA SER A 19 -7.23 8.51 -20.86
C SER A 19 -6.31 9.70 -20.54
N THR A 20 -5.27 9.49 -19.76
CA THR A 20 -4.21 10.51 -19.58
C THR A 20 -3.23 10.41 -20.73
N SER A 21 -3.49 11.22 -21.76
CA SER A 21 -2.55 11.62 -22.79
C SER A 21 -1.55 12.62 -22.23
N THR A 22 -0.27 12.38 -22.56
CA THR A 22 0.88 13.23 -22.33
C THR A 22 0.73 14.56 -23.09
N CYS A 23 0.73 15.70 -22.39
CA CYS A 23 1.07 17.00 -22.98
C CYS A 23 1.89 17.78 -21.95
N LEU A 24 3.18 17.97 -22.25
CA LEU A 24 4.03 18.96 -21.60
C LEU A 24 3.94 20.22 -22.45
N GLU A 25 3.49 21.32 -21.86
CA GLU A 25 3.58 22.62 -22.49
C GLU A 25 3.87 23.71 -21.44
N GLY A 26 4.84 24.55 -21.74
CA GLY A 26 4.95 25.91 -21.21
C GLY A 26 5.75 26.12 -19.92
N ILE A 27 7.07 26.19 -20.02
CA ILE A 27 7.83 27.23 -19.29
C ILE A 27 8.76 27.90 -20.30
N GLU A 28 8.36 29.09 -20.75
CA GLU A 28 9.20 30.01 -21.50
C GLU A 28 10.41 30.42 -20.64
N LEU A 29 11.61 30.23 -21.20
CA LEU A 29 12.83 30.86 -20.69
C LEU A 29 13.32 31.82 -21.78
N GLU A 30 12.78 33.03 -21.74
CA GLU A 30 13.35 34.20 -22.41
C GLU A 30 14.70 34.55 -21.77
N GLY A 31 15.74 34.68 -22.60
CA GLY A 31 16.95 35.40 -22.22
C GLY A 31 18.24 34.60 -22.12
N PHE A 32 18.73 34.07 -23.25
CA PHE A 32 20.18 33.95 -23.48
C PHE A 32 20.50 34.39 -24.91
N GLY A 33 21.23 35.51 -25.03
CA GLY A 33 21.73 36.01 -26.30
C GLY A 33 22.70 35.02 -26.95
N LYS A 34 22.60 34.91 -28.28
CA LYS A 34 23.52 34.15 -29.14
C LYS A 34 24.98 34.56 -28.89
N LEU A 35 25.83 33.59 -28.57
CA LEU A 35 27.29 33.74 -28.63
C LEU A 35 27.74 33.47 -30.09
N PRO A 36 28.57 34.32 -30.71
CA PRO A 36 29.02 34.09 -32.08
C PRO A 36 30.09 32.98 -32.14
N ASP A 37 29.95 32.10 -33.13
CA ASP A 37 30.89 31.02 -33.43
C ASP A 37 32.26 31.58 -33.88
N LEU A 38 33.34 31.13 -33.24
CA LEU A 38 34.71 31.35 -33.74
C LEU A 38 35.10 30.23 -34.72
N PRO A 39 35.72 30.55 -35.87
CA PRO A 39 36.13 29.56 -36.85
C PRO A 39 37.40 28.82 -36.37
N CYS A 40 37.35 27.50 -36.45
CA CYS A 40 38.47 26.62 -36.12
C CYS A 40 39.24 26.27 -37.41
N ASP A 41 40.49 26.71 -37.51
CA ASP A 41 41.39 26.33 -38.61
C ASP A 41 42.45 25.32 -38.15
N LYS A 42 42.35 24.14 -38.76
CA LYS A 42 43.36 23.23 -39.33
C LYS A 42 44.62 22.79 -38.54
N GLN A 43 44.63 21.46 -38.35
CA GLN A 43 45.70 20.48 -38.65
C GLN A 43 46.93 20.37 -37.74
N SER A 44 47.04 19.24 -37.03
CA SER A 44 48.18 18.32 -37.14
C SER A 44 47.79 16.89 -36.69
N SER A 45 48.35 15.89 -37.36
CA SER A 45 48.12 14.44 -37.17
C SER A 45 49.24 13.83 -36.26
N PRO A 46 49.39 12.49 -36.13
CA PRO A 46 48.97 11.74 -34.94
C PRO A 46 50.12 10.96 -34.27
N SER A 47 50.36 11.14 -32.98
CA SER A 47 51.11 10.15 -32.18
C SER A 47 51.00 10.48 -30.69
N ASP A 48 50.19 9.71 -29.97
CA ASP A 48 50.62 8.99 -28.77
C ASP A 48 49.38 8.50 -28.01
N SER A 49 49.31 7.18 -27.86
CA SER A 49 48.30 6.47 -27.09
C SER A 49 48.45 6.83 -25.61
N PHE A 50 47.72 7.83 -25.14
CA PHE A 50 47.47 8.02 -23.72
C PHE A 50 46.12 7.42 -23.35
N SER A 51 46.16 6.22 -22.75
CA SER A 51 45.01 5.61 -22.11
C SER A 51 44.64 6.42 -20.85
N LEU A 52 43.68 7.32 -20.98
CA LEU A 52 43.00 7.89 -19.82
C LEU A 52 42.05 6.83 -19.24
N ASN A 53 42.47 6.21 -18.15
CA ASN A 53 41.57 5.44 -17.30
C ASN A 53 40.46 6.37 -16.80
N ARG A 54 39.27 6.26 -17.41
CA ARG A 54 38.06 6.95 -16.96
C ARG A 54 37.72 6.41 -15.56
N PRO A 55 37.81 7.21 -14.48
CA PRO A 55 37.38 6.77 -13.17
C PRO A 55 35.87 6.56 -13.18
N SER A 56 35.41 5.54 -12.44
CA SER A 56 34.00 5.17 -12.28
C SER A 56 33.11 6.38 -11.92
N GLU A 57 31.93 6.47 -12.52
CA GLU A 57 31.01 7.64 -12.45
C GLU A 57 30.70 8.14 -11.02
N GLU A 58 30.74 7.27 -10.00
CA GLU A 58 30.52 7.66 -8.59
C GLU A 58 31.60 8.57 -8.01
N LEU A 59 32.86 8.48 -8.49
CA LEU A 59 33.98 9.30 -7.98
C LEU A 59 33.98 10.73 -8.56
N LEU A 60 33.42 10.90 -9.76
CA LEU A 60 33.31 12.20 -10.44
C LEU A 60 32.24 13.08 -9.80
N GLN A 61 31.17 12.49 -9.27
CA GLN A 61 30.06 13.25 -8.67
C GLN A 61 30.46 13.94 -7.36
N SER A 62 31.25 13.29 -6.50
CA SER A 62 31.74 13.87 -5.26
C SER A 62 32.85 14.90 -5.49
N GLN A 63 33.81 14.60 -6.38
CA GLN A 63 34.89 15.54 -6.74
C GLN A 63 34.39 16.82 -7.41
N SER A 64 33.33 16.75 -8.22
CA SER A 64 32.76 17.89 -8.93
C SER A 64 32.09 18.90 -8.00
N VAL A 65 31.40 18.43 -6.95
CA VAL A 65 30.74 19.30 -5.96
C VAL A 65 31.78 19.95 -5.05
N ASP A 66 32.80 19.19 -4.62
CA ASP A 66 33.89 19.72 -3.79
C ASP A 66 34.71 20.80 -4.52
N PHE A 67 34.93 20.63 -5.83
CA PHE A 67 35.58 21.63 -6.66
C PHE A 67 34.74 22.91 -6.82
N MET A 68 33.43 22.79 -7.02
CA MET A 68 32.51 23.94 -7.10
C MET A 68 32.39 24.70 -5.77
N VAL A 69 32.48 23.99 -4.64
CA VAL A 69 32.48 24.59 -3.29
C VAL A 69 33.78 25.34 -3.01
N GLN A 70 34.93 24.86 -3.48
CA GLN A 70 36.20 25.59 -3.37
C GLN A 70 36.22 26.84 -4.26
N ALA A 71 35.60 26.78 -5.46
CA ALA A 71 35.56 27.89 -6.40
C ALA A 71 34.66 29.06 -5.96
N SER A 72 33.73 28.85 -5.01
CA SER A 72 32.77 29.86 -4.55
C SER A 72 33.25 30.69 -3.34
N ILE A 73 34.39 30.35 -2.72
CA ILE A 73 34.95 31.06 -1.58
C ILE A 73 35.46 32.44 -2.04
N SER A 74 34.94 33.52 -1.45
CA SER A 74 35.36 34.88 -1.75
C SER A 74 36.65 35.22 -1.02
N GLU A 75 37.64 35.74 -1.75
CA GLU A 75 38.96 36.09 -1.21
C GLU A 75 39.15 37.61 -1.19
N SER A 76 39.96 38.13 -0.28
CA SER A 76 40.13 39.57 -0.07
C SER A 76 40.74 40.33 -1.27
N HIS A 77 41.30 39.61 -2.24
CA HIS A 77 41.91 40.15 -3.45
C HIS A 77 41.03 39.97 -4.71
N ASP A 78 39.76 39.57 -4.54
CA ASP A 78 38.84 39.39 -5.67
C ASP A 78 38.40 40.72 -6.30
N THR A 79 38.36 40.75 -7.63
CA THR A 79 37.75 41.85 -8.39
C THR A 79 36.22 41.82 -8.22
N PRO A 80 35.50 42.96 -8.25
CA PRO A 80 34.05 43.00 -8.01
C PRO A 80 33.22 42.04 -8.88
N ARG A 81 33.62 41.88 -10.16
CA ARG A 81 32.99 40.93 -11.09
C ARG A 81 33.22 39.46 -10.68
N ARG A 82 34.40 39.14 -10.17
CA ARG A 82 34.75 37.79 -9.69
C ARG A 82 33.93 37.45 -8.45
N THR A 83 33.78 38.40 -7.52
CA THR A 83 32.95 38.24 -6.31
C THR A 83 31.48 37.99 -6.66
N PHE A 84 30.90 38.75 -7.61
CA PHE A 84 29.53 38.55 -8.08
C PHE A 84 29.27 37.15 -8.65
N LEU A 85 30.20 36.67 -9.50
CA LEU A 85 30.11 35.33 -10.08
C LEU A 85 30.24 34.24 -9.01
N LYS A 86 31.16 34.38 -8.05
CA LYS A 86 31.31 33.45 -6.92
C LYS A 86 30.05 33.37 -6.05
N HIS A 87 29.41 34.50 -5.75
CA HIS A 87 28.12 34.51 -5.05
C HIS A 87 27.01 33.81 -5.84
N SER A 88 26.97 34.00 -7.16
CA SER A 88 26.01 33.35 -8.03
C SER A 88 26.20 31.82 -8.04
N VAL A 89 27.45 31.36 -8.11
CA VAL A 89 27.81 29.94 -7.99
C VAL A 89 27.43 29.38 -6.62
N SER A 90 27.74 30.10 -5.53
CA SER A 90 27.34 29.69 -4.17
C SER A 90 25.84 29.54 -4.03
N SER A 91 25.06 30.51 -4.53
CA SER A 91 23.60 30.45 -4.50
C SER A 91 23.04 29.25 -5.29
N LEU A 92 23.64 28.93 -6.44
CA LEU A 92 23.26 27.76 -7.23
C LEU A 92 23.59 26.45 -6.51
N VAL A 93 24.76 26.37 -5.86
CA VAL A 93 25.16 25.22 -5.03
C VAL A 93 24.18 25.02 -3.87
N ASP A 94 23.78 26.08 -3.18
CA ASP A 94 22.79 26.01 -2.10
C ASP A 94 21.42 25.53 -2.59
N MET A 95 21.00 26.00 -3.77
CA MET A 95 19.76 25.53 -4.40
C MET A 95 19.82 24.05 -4.79
N CYS A 96 20.95 23.58 -5.34
CA CYS A 96 21.17 22.17 -5.65
C CYS A 96 21.13 21.31 -4.38
N ASN A 97 21.86 21.72 -3.35
CA ASN A 97 21.86 21.07 -2.03
C ASN A 97 20.45 20.99 -1.42
N ALA A 98 19.65 22.06 -1.55
CA ALA A 98 18.27 22.08 -1.09
C ALA A 98 17.36 21.14 -1.89
N LYS A 99 17.55 21.06 -3.22
CA LYS A 99 16.83 20.11 -4.09
C LYS A 99 17.20 18.66 -3.77
N ASP A 100 18.46 18.35 -3.54
CA ASP A 100 18.91 16.99 -3.18
C ASP A 100 18.35 16.52 -1.84
N LYS A 101 18.29 17.43 -0.85
CA LYS A 101 17.61 17.17 0.43
C LYS A 101 16.13 16.82 0.22
N LYS A 102 15.41 17.58 -0.61
CA LYS A 102 14.00 17.29 -0.95
C LYS A 102 13.86 15.94 -1.65
N LEU A 103 14.72 15.64 -2.61
CA LEU A 103 14.73 14.39 -3.38
C LEU A 103 14.98 13.19 -2.46
N LYS A 104 15.92 13.31 -1.50
CA LYS A 104 16.19 12.31 -0.47
C LYS A 104 14.97 12.04 0.41
N ILE A 105 14.29 13.08 0.89
CA ILE A 105 13.07 12.95 1.72
C ILE A 105 11.95 12.27 0.92
N LEU A 106 11.74 12.69 -0.34
CA LEU A 106 10.71 12.12 -1.20
C LEU A 106 10.99 10.63 -1.49
N ASN A 107 12.22 10.30 -1.86
CA ASN A 107 12.65 8.92 -2.07
C ASN A 107 12.53 8.08 -0.78
N GLN A 108 12.81 8.66 0.39
CA GLN A 108 12.60 7.98 1.66
C GLN A 108 11.12 7.69 1.92
N ARG A 109 10.21 8.64 1.63
CA ARG A 109 8.76 8.40 1.69
C ARG A 109 8.33 7.29 0.73
N LEU A 110 8.83 7.32 -0.51
CA LEU A 110 8.52 6.33 -1.53
C LEU A 110 9.00 4.92 -1.13
N ARG A 111 10.21 4.79 -0.55
CA ARG A 111 10.72 3.52 0.00
C ARG A 111 9.85 3.00 1.14
N ARG A 112 9.40 3.86 2.06
CA ARG A 112 8.50 3.49 3.17
C ARG A 112 7.15 3.03 2.62
N HIS A 113 6.57 3.78 1.69
CA HIS A 113 5.31 3.45 1.04
C HIS A 113 5.38 2.10 0.30
N LYS A 114 6.46 1.86 -0.46
CA LYS A 114 6.70 0.58 -1.16
C LYS A 114 6.89 -0.60 -0.20
N LYS A 115 7.50 -0.38 0.98
CA LYS A 115 7.65 -1.41 2.02
C LYS A 115 6.29 -1.76 2.64
N ASN A 116 5.48 -0.76 2.96
CA ASN A 116 4.12 -0.97 3.49
C ASN A 116 3.27 -1.74 2.48
N ASN A 117 3.22 -1.30 1.21
CA ASN A 117 2.43 -1.99 0.18
C ASN A 117 2.90 -3.43 -0.03
N ARG A 118 4.22 -3.70 -0.07
CA ARG A 118 4.71 -5.09 -0.17
C ARG A 118 4.31 -5.97 1.02
N PHE A 119 4.27 -5.41 2.22
CA PHE A 119 3.81 -6.13 3.41
C PHE A 119 2.32 -6.45 3.30
N PHE A 120 1.50 -5.45 2.95
CA PHE A 120 0.06 -5.63 2.76
C PHE A 120 -0.29 -6.63 1.64
N GLU A 121 0.40 -6.57 0.50
CA GLU A 121 0.22 -7.49 -0.63
C GLU A 121 0.60 -8.92 -0.26
N LYS A 122 1.74 -9.12 0.42
CA LYS A 122 2.17 -10.46 0.84
C LYS A 122 1.22 -11.07 1.86
N ASP A 123 0.79 -10.28 2.84
CA ASP A 123 -0.15 -10.72 3.86
C ASP A 123 -1.50 -11.12 3.24
N PHE A 124 -1.99 -10.33 2.28
CA PHE A 124 -3.25 -10.60 1.58
C PHE A 124 -3.15 -11.85 0.69
N PHE A 125 -2.06 -12.00 -0.05
CA PHE A 125 -1.84 -13.14 -0.95
C PHE A 125 -1.70 -14.45 -0.16
N PHE A 126 -0.88 -14.46 0.90
CA PHE A 126 -0.70 -15.63 1.75
C PHE A 126 -2.00 -16.01 2.49
N SER A 127 -2.76 -15.01 2.94
CA SER A 127 -4.09 -15.19 3.54
C SER A 127 -5.05 -15.91 2.61
N THR A 128 -5.18 -15.42 1.38
CA THR A 128 -6.11 -15.94 0.39
C THR A 128 -5.76 -17.38 0.00
N ILE A 129 -4.47 -17.68 -0.20
CA ILE A 129 -4.00 -19.03 -0.57
C ILE A 129 -4.27 -20.04 0.54
N LEU A 130 -3.89 -19.72 1.79
CA LEU A 130 -4.09 -20.65 2.91
C LEU A 130 -5.58 -20.93 3.15
N PHE A 131 -6.43 -19.92 3.01
CA PHE A 131 -7.87 -20.11 3.17
C PHE A 131 -8.48 -20.96 2.04
N LEU A 132 -8.09 -20.71 0.78
CA LEU A 132 -8.51 -21.54 -0.35
C LEU A 132 -8.12 -23.00 -0.16
N ASP A 133 -6.88 -23.25 0.28
CA ASP A 133 -6.39 -24.62 0.53
C ASP A 133 -7.28 -25.34 1.54
N VAL A 134 -7.66 -24.65 2.61
CA VAL A 134 -8.52 -25.21 3.66
C VAL A 134 -9.92 -25.49 3.13
N VAL A 135 -10.53 -24.58 2.38
CA VAL A 135 -11.84 -24.82 1.76
C VAL A 135 -11.79 -25.98 0.77
N ASN A 136 -10.72 -26.09 -0.01
CA ASN A 136 -10.52 -27.19 -0.95
C ASN A 136 -10.36 -28.53 -0.22
N THR A 137 -9.61 -28.58 0.89
CA THR A 137 -9.48 -29.79 1.70
C THR A 137 -10.82 -30.22 2.32
N LEU A 138 -11.67 -29.27 2.69
CA LEU A 138 -13.01 -29.54 3.22
C LEU A 138 -13.95 -30.08 2.14
N LYS A 139 -13.89 -29.53 0.91
CA LYS A 139 -14.62 -30.05 -0.26
C LYS A 139 -14.17 -31.48 -0.60
N ALA A 140 -12.86 -31.71 -0.66
CA ALA A 140 -12.29 -33.02 -0.99
C ALA A 140 -12.69 -34.10 0.02
N LYS A 141 -12.87 -33.74 1.29
CA LYS A 141 -13.35 -34.64 2.35
C LYS A 141 -14.88 -34.73 2.45
N LEU A 142 -15.62 -34.10 1.54
CA LEU A 142 -17.09 -34.03 1.52
C LEU A 142 -17.68 -33.56 2.86
N LEU A 143 -16.97 -32.68 3.58
CA LEU A 143 -17.42 -32.16 4.86
C LEU A 143 -18.32 -30.92 4.71
N ILE A 144 -18.31 -30.30 3.54
CA ILE A 144 -19.11 -29.13 3.15
C ILE A 144 -19.55 -29.22 1.69
N ASN A 145 -20.72 -28.66 1.38
CA ASN A 145 -21.27 -28.58 0.02
C ASN A 145 -20.64 -27.43 -0.78
N GLN A 146 -20.80 -27.44 -2.11
CA GLN A 146 -20.27 -26.40 -2.99
C GLN A 146 -20.78 -25.00 -2.65
N GLU A 147 -22.08 -24.87 -2.33
CA GLU A 147 -22.69 -23.61 -1.92
C GLU A 147 -22.13 -23.12 -0.58
N GLN A 148 -22.03 -24.02 0.41
CA GLN A 148 -21.46 -23.73 1.72
C GLN A 148 -20.01 -23.25 1.59
N ALA A 149 -19.23 -23.86 0.70
CA ALA A 149 -17.87 -23.45 0.44
C ALA A 149 -17.76 -22.08 -0.21
N HIS A 150 -18.62 -21.77 -1.20
CA HIS A 150 -18.67 -20.43 -1.81
C HIS A 150 -19.02 -19.35 -0.78
N LEU A 151 -19.95 -19.65 0.13
CA LEU A 151 -20.29 -18.77 1.25
C LEU A 151 -19.11 -18.60 2.21
N LEU A 152 -18.34 -19.66 2.47
CA LEU A 152 -17.14 -19.56 3.29
C LEU A 152 -16.05 -18.70 2.63
N ASP A 153 -15.82 -18.87 1.33
CA ASP A 153 -14.86 -18.05 0.56
C ASP A 153 -15.27 -16.57 0.53
N SER A 154 -16.55 -16.30 0.22
CA SER A 154 -17.07 -14.94 0.10
C SER A 154 -17.03 -14.17 1.43
N ASN A 155 -17.42 -14.84 2.52
CA ASN A 155 -17.50 -14.20 3.83
C ASN A 155 -16.17 -14.18 4.56
N PHE A 156 -15.32 -15.21 4.41
CA PHE A 156 -14.17 -15.40 5.28
C PHE A 156 -12.80 -15.48 4.61
N GLY A 157 -12.72 -15.59 3.27
CA GLY A 157 -11.44 -15.63 2.54
C GLY A 157 -10.57 -14.37 2.67
N LYS A 158 -11.18 -13.25 3.08
CA LYS A 158 -10.50 -11.95 3.27
C LYS A 158 -10.00 -11.71 4.71
N HIS A 159 -10.27 -12.62 5.65
CA HIS A 159 -10.01 -12.35 7.08
C HIS A 159 -8.60 -12.71 7.53
N LYS A 160 -7.82 -11.68 7.81
CA LYS A 160 -6.43 -11.77 8.27
C LYS A 160 -6.27 -12.40 9.65
N ASP A 161 -7.27 -12.31 10.52
CA ASP A 161 -7.16 -12.76 11.92
C ASP A 161 -6.94 -14.26 12.06
N LEU A 162 -7.58 -15.09 11.21
CA LEU A 162 -7.40 -16.53 11.20
C LEU A 162 -5.95 -16.90 10.90
N ILE A 163 -5.41 -16.32 9.82
CA ILE A 163 -4.04 -16.57 9.36
C ILE A 163 -3.03 -15.98 10.33
N ASN A 164 -3.22 -14.75 10.79
CA ASN A 164 -2.32 -14.11 11.75
C ASN A 164 -2.22 -14.92 13.04
N ASN A 165 -3.36 -15.40 13.56
CA ASN A 165 -3.37 -16.24 14.74
C ASN A 165 -2.69 -17.59 14.49
N PHE A 166 -2.87 -18.19 13.31
CA PHE A 166 -2.18 -19.41 12.91
C PHE A 166 -0.66 -19.24 12.80
N VAL A 167 -0.19 -18.22 12.08
CA VAL A 167 1.22 -17.86 11.97
C VAL A 167 1.81 -17.57 13.34
N ASN A 168 1.15 -16.74 14.15
CA ASN A 168 1.62 -16.40 15.49
C ASN A 168 1.76 -17.65 16.37
N LYS A 169 0.81 -18.59 16.27
CA LYS A 169 0.87 -19.83 17.03
C LYS A 169 2.00 -20.75 16.58
N ASN A 170 2.23 -20.85 15.27
CA ASN A 170 3.36 -21.59 14.70
C ASN A 170 4.71 -20.94 15.07
N THR A 171 4.77 -19.61 15.18
CA THR A 171 5.95 -18.86 15.65
C THR A 171 6.03 -18.75 17.20
N ARG A 172 5.21 -19.52 17.94
CA ARG A 172 5.12 -19.50 19.42
C ARG A 172 4.88 -18.11 20.06
N LYS A 173 4.31 -17.17 19.31
CA LYS A 173 3.91 -15.85 19.83
C LYS A 173 2.59 -15.95 20.58
N LYS A 174 2.39 -15.05 21.54
CA LYS A 174 1.13 -14.97 22.31
C LYS A 174 -0.03 -14.60 21.40
N LEU A 175 -1.13 -15.33 21.51
CA LEU A 175 -2.40 -15.04 20.85
C LEU A 175 -3.17 -13.94 21.60
N PRO A 176 -4.00 -13.16 20.89
CA PRO A 176 -4.90 -12.22 21.54
C PRO A 176 -5.86 -12.97 22.49
N LYS A 177 -6.11 -12.37 23.66
CA LYS A 177 -6.98 -12.97 24.70
C LYS A 177 -8.44 -13.09 24.25
N ARG A 178 -8.88 -12.26 23.30
CA ARG A 178 -10.26 -12.26 22.78
C ARG A 178 -10.28 -12.56 21.29
N TYR A 179 -11.18 -13.44 20.89
CA TYR A 179 -11.46 -13.72 19.48
C TYR A 179 -12.18 -12.54 18.82
N SER A 180 -11.71 -12.14 17.64
CA SER A 180 -12.35 -11.11 16.82
C SER A 180 -13.72 -11.57 16.35
N MET A 181 -14.64 -10.63 16.13
CA MET A 181 -16.02 -10.94 15.73
C MET A 181 -16.10 -11.76 14.44
N GLN A 182 -15.22 -11.47 13.49
CA GLN A 182 -15.13 -12.19 12.22
C GLN A 182 -14.72 -13.65 12.42
N LEU A 183 -13.72 -13.88 13.27
CA LEU A 183 -13.27 -15.22 13.66
C LEU A 183 -14.36 -16.00 14.41
N ARG A 184 -15.15 -15.32 15.25
CA ARG A 184 -16.30 -15.95 15.92
C ARG A 184 -17.36 -16.38 14.92
N LYS A 185 -17.75 -15.48 13.99
CA LYS A 185 -18.71 -15.77 12.93
C LYS A 185 -18.25 -16.98 12.11
N PHE A 186 -16.98 -17.01 11.70
CA PHE A 186 -16.41 -18.16 10.97
C PHE A 186 -16.56 -19.47 11.74
N ALA A 187 -16.12 -19.49 13.01
CA ALA A 187 -16.17 -20.68 13.84
C ALA A 187 -17.61 -21.21 14.03
N VAL A 188 -18.56 -20.30 14.27
CA VAL A 188 -19.98 -20.63 14.45
C VAL A 188 -20.59 -21.14 13.15
N THR A 189 -20.36 -20.44 12.03
CA THR A 189 -20.86 -20.84 10.71
C THR A 189 -20.30 -22.19 10.26
N LEU A 190 -19.00 -22.43 10.44
CA LEU A 190 -18.38 -23.70 10.08
C LEU A 190 -18.93 -24.86 10.93
N ASN A 191 -19.09 -24.65 12.25
CA ASN A 191 -19.68 -25.64 13.14
C ASN A 191 -21.16 -25.91 12.82
N PHE A 192 -21.89 -24.89 12.38
CA PHE A 192 -23.27 -25.01 11.91
C PHE A 192 -23.38 -25.86 10.64
N TYR A 193 -22.49 -25.65 9.67
CA TYR A 193 -22.48 -26.49 8.45
C TYR A 193 -22.07 -27.93 8.75
N SER A 194 -21.02 -28.14 9.54
CA SER A 194 -20.57 -29.48 9.92
C SER A 194 -19.68 -29.43 11.16
N PRO A 195 -20.11 -30.01 12.29
CA PRO A 195 -19.27 -30.16 13.49
C PRO A 195 -18.00 -30.98 13.21
N LYS A 196 -18.06 -31.92 12.26
CA LYS A 196 -16.90 -32.70 11.80
C LYS A 196 -15.90 -31.83 11.01
N ALA A 197 -16.40 -30.93 10.15
CA ALA A 197 -15.54 -29.95 9.47
C ALA A 197 -14.83 -29.06 10.50
N TYR A 198 -15.57 -28.59 11.51
CA TYR A 198 -15.01 -27.73 12.55
C TYR A 198 -13.88 -28.41 13.34
N THR A 199 -14.08 -29.64 13.80
CA THR A 199 -13.04 -30.38 14.55
C THR A 199 -11.82 -30.67 13.68
N PHE A 200 -12.02 -30.96 12.39
CA PHE A 200 -10.94 -31.13 11.43
C PHE A 200 -10.10 -29.85 11.30
N VAL A 201 -10.72 -28.72 10.95
CA VAL A 201 -10.02 -27.43 10.82
C VAL A 201 -9.34 -27.05 12.14
N ARG A 202 -9.99 -27.26 13.28
CA ARG A 202 -9.38 -26.98 14.58
C ARG A 202 -8.10 -27.78 14.83
N ARG A 203 -8.03 -29.02 14.37
CA ARG A 203 -6.84 -29.87 14.46
C ARG A 203 -5.72 -29.38 13.55
N GLU A 204 -6.03 -29.10 12.28
CA GLU A 204 -5.05 -28.60 11.30
C GLU A 204 -4.48 -27.23 11.69
N PHE A 205 -5.30 -26.36 12.26
CA PHE A 205 -4.91 -25.01 12.66
C PHE A 205 -4.34 -24.93 14.09
N ASN A 206 -3.75 -26.00 14.63
CA ASN A 206 -3.10 -25.99 15.95
C ASN A 206 -3.97 -25.39 17.08
N SER A 207 -5.29 -25.61 17.07
CA SER A 207 -6.24 -25.02 18.03
C SER A 207 -6.24 -23.47 18.06
N VAL A 208 -6.05 -22.82 16.92
CA VAL A 208 -6.30 -21.36 16.75
C VAL A 208 -7.78 -21.06 16.91
N LEU A 209 -8.63 -21.97 16.44
CA LEU A 209 -10.06 -21.87 16.63
C LEU A 209 -10.45 -22.09 18.11
N PRO A 210 -11.60 -21.51 18.54
CA PRO A 210 -12.16 -21.73 19.86
C PRO A 210 -12.31 -23.21 20.25
N SER A 211 -12.60 -23.49 21.51
CA SER A 211 -13.03 -24.84 21.89
C SER A 211 -14.53 -25.03 21.57
N PRO A 212 -15.02 -26.25 21.32
CA PRO A 212 -16.46 -26.52 21.21
C PRO A 212 -17.25 -26.00 22.42
N ARG A 213 -16.68 -26.09 23.63
CA ARG A 213 -17.28 -25.52 24.84
C ARG A 213 -17.42 -23.99 24.78
N THR A 214 -16.47 -23.31 24.14
CA THR A 214 -16.53 -21.88 23.90
C THR A 214 -17.63 -21.53 22.90
N LEU A 215 -17.80 -22.35 21.86
CA LEU A 215 -18.91 -22.22 20.91
C LEU A 215 -20.27 -22.38 21.61
N SER A 216 -20.44 -23.41 22.44
CA SER A 216 -21.67 -23.61 23.21
C SER A 216 -22.04 -22.38 24.04
N LYS A 217 -21.05 -21.76 24.72
CA LYS A 217 -21.27 -20.50 25.47
C LYS A 217 -21.69 -19.32 24.59
N TRP A 218 -21.32 -19.31 23.31
CA TRP A 218 -21.78 -18.26 22.39
C TRP A 218 -23.21 -18.49 21.93
N TYR A 219 -23.63 -19.76 21.79
CA TYR A 219 -25.04 -20.08 21.50
C TYR A 219 -25.96 -19.80 22.69
N THR A 220 -25.50 -19.96 23.94
CA THR A 220 -26.35 -19.71 25.13
C THR A 220 -26.69 -18.23 25.35
N ASN A 221 -25.98 -17.31 24.71
CA ASN A 221 -26.13 -15.87 24.92
C ASN A 221 -27.10 -15.22 23.93
N VAL A 222 -27.88 -16.02 23.22
CA VAL A 222 -28.98 -15.59 22.34
C VAL A 222 -30.25 -15.62 23.17
N ASP A 223 -30.95 -14.48 23.26
CA ASP A 223 -32.21 -14.36 24.01
C ASP A 223 -33.30 -15.19 23.33
N ALA A 224 -33.37 -16.47 23.70
CA ALA A 224 -34.36 -17.43 23.22
C ALA A 224 -35.62 -17.39 24.10
N GLU A 225 -36.19 -16.19 24.28
CA GLU A 225 -37.51 -16.05 24.92
C GLU A 225 -38.56 -16.83 24.10
N PRO A 226 -39.52 -17.51 24.75
CA PRO A 226 -40.56 -18.23 24.05
C PRO A 226 -41.39 -17.28 23.18
N GLY A 227 -41.50 -17.57 21.89
CA GLY A 227 -42.22 -16.74 20.92
C GLY A 227 -41.37 -16.45 19.67
N PHE A 228 -41.63 -15.31 19.04
CA PHE A 228 -40.84 -14.83 17.90
C PHE A 228 -39.58 -14.11 18.40
N THR A 229 -38.43 -14.45 17.83
CA THR A 229 -37.18 -13.78 18.16
C THR A 229 -37.17 -12.36 17.58
N LYS A 230 -36.77 -11.39 18.41
CA LYS A 230 -36.68 -9.97 18.02
C LYS A 230 -35.71 -9.80 16.84
N GLU A 231 -34.66 -10.62 16.80
CA GLU A 231 -33.66 -10.68 15.74
C GLU A 231 -34.24 -11.11 14.40
N ALA A 232 -35.13 -12.11 14.38
CA ALA A 232 -35.78 -12.54 13.15
C ALA A 232 -36.67 -11.44 12.57
N LEU A 233 -37.46 -10.78 13.43
CA LEU A 233 -38.31 -9.66 13.02
C LEU A 233 -37.49 -8.46 12.50
N ASN A 234 -36.38 -8.14 13.17
CA ASN A 234 -35.46 -7.08 12.73
C ASN A 234 -34.81 -7.42 11.38
N THR A 235 -34.43 -8.68 11.19
CA THR A 235 -33.83 -9.15 9.92
C THR A 235 -34.85 -9.07 8.78
N LEU A 236 -36.09 -9.48 9.02
CA LEU A 236 -37.17 -9.38 8.03
C LEU A 236 -37.46 -7.91 7.68
N THR A 237 -37.51 -7.04 8.68
CA THR A 237 -37.69 -5.59 8.49
C THR A 237 -36.57 -5.00 7.64
N LEU A 238 -35.32 -5.41 7.89
CA LEU A 238 -34.17 -4.97 7.10
C LEU A 238 -34.25 -5.49 5.65
N ALA A 239 -34.63 -6.75 5.45
CA ALA A 239 -34.83 -7.33 4.12
C ALA A 239 -35.91 -6.58 3.33
N CYS A 240 -37.04 -6.25 3.97
CA CYS A 240 -38.08 -5.42 3.35
C CYS A 240 -37.57 -4.02 2.96
N LYS A 241 -36.77 -3.37 3.82
CA LYS A 241 -36.18 -2.05 3.52
C LYS A 241 -35.16 -2.07 2.37
N ASN A 242 -34.45 -3.18 2.19
CA ASN A 242 -33.44 -3.35 1.15
C ASN A 242 -34.03 -3.94 -0.15
N CYS A 243 -35.32 -4.27 -0.16
CA CYS A 243 -36.01 -4.72 -1.36
C CYS A 243 -36.30 -3.51 -2.26
N PRO A 244 -35.85 -3.48 -3.52
CA PRO A 244 -35.97 -2.32 -4.41
C PRO A 244 -37.36 -2.20 -5.07
N TYR A 245 -38.44 -2.46 -4.33
CA TYR A 245 -39.81 -2.24 -4.79
C TYR A 245 -40.31 -0.85 -4.40
#